data_AF-A0A0K2RAZ4-F1
#
_entry.id   AF-A0A0K2RAZ4-F1
#
_cell.length_a   1.000
_cell.length_b   1.000
_cell.length_c   1.000
_cell.angle_alpha   90.00
_cell.angle_beta   90.00
_cell.angle_gamma   90.00
#
_symmetry.space_group_name_H-M   'P 1'
#
loop_
_entity.id
_entity.type
_entity.pdbx_description
1 polymer ?
#
loop_
_entity_poly.entity_id
_entity_poly.type
_entity_poly.pdbx_seq_one_letter_code
_entity_poly.pdbx_strand_id
1 'polypeptide(L)'
;MAETLFPQRQRCKTCRGNLGKTVNDPVLFGLYCSPKCAGIAEPSANAGYQGTPRECRTQRDGGWFFKRRYRSEGEIPDKIRDDPSTNWYWCGHCGTLHVGHTRVGTAEKFRMFEDLGEDLPDLLVKLRGKATLKQVAEVAGIRPIRLKELETG
;
A
#
# COMPACT_ATOMS: atom_id res chain seq x y z
N MET A 1 -6.38 28.26 6.73
CA MET A 1 -7.36 27.23 6.32
C MET A 1 -6.59 26.08 5.70
N ALA A 2 -6.89 24.83 6.09
CA ALA A 2 -6.29 23.66 5.46
C ALA A 2 -6.63 23.67 3.95
N GLU A 3 -5.65 23.35 3.11
CA GLU A 3 -5.86 23.32 1.67
C GLU A 3 -6.72 22.11 1.29
N THR A 4 -7.87 22.35 0.66
CA THR A 4 -8.74 21.27 0.17
C THR A 4 -8.11 20.61 -1.06
N LEU A 5 -8.07 19.28 -1.07
CA LEU A 5 -7.57 18.47 -2.19
C LEU A 5 -8.72 17.97 -3.06
N PHE A 6 -8.41 17.46 -4.25
CA PHE A 6 -9.35 16.67 -5.03
C PHE A 6 -9.82 15.44 -4.21
N PRO A 7 -11.12 15.08 -4.24
CA PRO A 7 -12.18 15.60 -5.12
C PRO A 7 -12.90 16.86 -4.62
N GLN A 8 -12.69 17.33 -3.39
CA GLN A 8 -13.36 18.55 -2.91
C GLN A 8 -12.91 19.77 -3.72
N ARG A 9 -11.62 19.83 -4.06
CA ARG A 9 -11.08 20.80 -5.01
C ARG A 9 -11.34 20.36 -6.45
N GLN A 10 -12.15 21.15 -7.16
CA GLN A 10 -12.52 20.88 -8.55
C GLN A 10 -11.71 21.70 -9.57
N ARG A 11 -10.86 22.63 -9.12
CA ARG A 11 -10.10 23.55 -9.98
C ARG A 11 -8.61 23.54 -9.68
N CYS A 12 -7.78 23.55 -10.72
CA CYS A 12 -6.33 23.60 -10.61
C CYS A 12 -5.88 24.82 -9.80
N LYS A 13 -4.90 24.65 -8.91
CA LYS A 13 -4.36 25.74 -8.10
C LYS A 13 -3.67 26.82 -8.92
N THR A 14 -3.02 26.43 -10.02
CA THR A 14 -2.24 27.34 -10.87
C THR A 14 -3.09 27.96 -11.97
N CYS A 15 -3.63 27.15 -12.90
CA CYS A 15 -4.33 27.66 -14.09
C CYS A 15 -5.84 27.82 -13.91
N ARG A 16 -6.41 27.43 -12.77
CA ARG A 16 -7.87 27.43 -12.49
C ARG A 16 -8.73 26.58 -13.45
N GLY A 17 -8.11 25.77 -14.32
CA GLY A 17 -8.80 24.76 -15.13
C GLY A 17 -9.44 23.66 -14.26
N ASN A 18 -10.28 22.80 -14.84
CA ASN A 18 -10.90 21.69 -14.11
C ASN A 18 -9.85 20.65 -13.68
N LEU A 19 -10.01 20.08 -12.48
CA LEU A 19 -9.24 18.90 -12.02
C LEU A 19 -10.07 17.64 -12.21
N GLY A 20 -9.46 16.58 -12.77
CA GLY A 20 -10.06 15.25 -12.79
C GLY A 20 -11.41 15.19 -13.53
N LYS A 21 -11.61 16.03 -14.56
CA LYS A 21 -12.89 16.12 -15.31
C LYS A 21 -13.26 14.76 -15.91
N THR A 22 -12.27 14.02 -16.39
CA THR A 22 -12.40 12.61 -16.78
C THR A 22 -11.58 11.73 -15.86
N VAL A 23 -11.91 10.43 -15.80
CA VAL A 23 -11.16 9.42 -15.03
C VAL A 23 -9.68 9.30 -15.42
N ASN A 24 -9.33 9.72 -16.64
CA ASN A 24 -7.97 9.66 -17.17
C ASN A 24 -7.21 10.98 -16.99
N ASP A 25 -7.89 12.06 -16.58
CA ASP A 25 -7.24 13.35 -16.39
C ASP A 25 -6.32 13.27 -15.16
N PRO A 26 -5.05 13.67 -15.28
CA PRO A 26 -4.14 13.65 -14.16
C PRO A 26 -4.56 14.68 -13.10
N VAL A 27 -4.43 14.26 -11.85
CA VAL A 27 -4.54 15.15 -10.69
C VAL A 27 -3.28 14.96 -9.86
N LEU A 28 -2.42 15.97 -9.87
CA LEU A 28 -1.12 15.93 -9.24
C LEU A 28 -1.18 16.64 -7.90
N PHE A 29 -0.67 16.00 -6.86
CA PHE A 29 -0.69 16.45 -5.46
C PHE A 29 -2.08 16.81 -4.94
N GLY A 30 -3.15 16.30 -5.59
CA GLY A 30 -4.53 16.71 -5.30
C GLY A 30 -4.90 18.12 -5.76
N LEU A 31 -4.00 18.84 -6.45
CA LEU A 31 -4.07 20.30 -6.63
C LEU A 31 -3.92 20.79 -8.07
N TYR A 32 -3.20 20.03 -8.92
CA TYR A 32 -2.75 20.50 -10.22
C TYR A 32 -3.19 19.58 -11.35
N CYS A 33 -3.53 20.16 -12.50
CA CYS A 33 -4.02 19.41 -13.67
C CYS A 33 -2.92 18.94 -14.62
N SER A 34 -1.66 19.33 -14.39
CA SER A 34 -0.54 18.95 -15.26
C SER A 34 0.81 19.14 -14.56
N PRO A 35 1.89 18.49 -15.04
CA PRO A 35 3.25 18.66 -14.51
C PRO A 35 3.71 20.12 -14.54
N LYS A 36 3.43 20.83 -15.65
CA LYS A 36 3.67 22.27 -15.77
C LYS A 36 2.99 23.09 -14.66
N CYS A 37 1.72 22.79 -14.34
CA CYS A 37 1.01 23.50 -13.27
C CYS A 37 1.56 23.17 -11.88
N ALA A 38 2.07 21.95 -11.69
CA ALA A 38 2.66 21.47 -10.45
C ALA A 38 4.13 21.88 -10.27
N GLY A 39 4.78 22.44 -11.30
CA GLY A 39 6.20 22.80 -11.26
C GLY A 39 7.14 21.59 -11.24
N ILE A 40 6.70 20.44 -11.79
CA ILE A 40 7.51 19.21 -11.87
C ILE A 40 7.86 18.89 -13.33
N ALA A 41 8.92 18.12 -13.52
CA ALA A 41 9.30 17.61 -14.85
C ALA A 41 8.21 16.69 -15.41
N GLU A 42 8.08 16.67 -16.73
CA GLU A 42 7.19 15.73 -17.41
C GLU A 42 7.61 14.28 -17.10
N PRO A 43 6.71 13.43 -16.56
CA PRO A 43 7.04 12.05 -16.26
C PRO A 43 7.39 11.29 -17.53
N SER A 44 8.38 10.38 -17.41
CA SER A 44 8.68 9.44 -18.50
C SER A 44 7.43 8.66 -18.93
N ALA A 45 7.27 8.50 -20.24
CA ALA A 45 6.22 7.66 -20.83
C ALA A 45 6.56 6.16 -20.78
N ASN A 46 7.81 5.79 -20.45
CA ASN A 46 8.27 4.41 -20.45
C ASN A 46 8.80 3.98 -19.06
N ALA A 47 8.17 2.96 -18.46
CA ALA A 47 8.57 2.43 -17.17
C ALA A 47 9.94 1.71 -17.20
N GLY A 48 10.34 1.17 -18.34
CA GLY A 48 11.63 0.52 -18.55
C GLY A 48 12.80 1.49 -18.75
N TYR A 49 12.52 2.77 -19.00
CA TYR A 49 13.55 3.78 -19.14
C TYR A 49 14.36 3.91 -17.84
N GLN A 50 15.71 3.91 -17.96
CA GLN A 50 16.60 3.94 -16.79
C GLN A 50 16.42 5.19 -15.92
N GLY A 51 16.09 6.33 -16.54
CA GLY A 51 15.81 7.57 -15.82
C GLY A 51 14.44 7.62 -15.12
N THR A 52 13.60 6.58 -15.25
CA THR A 52 12.32 6.53 -14.55
C THR A 52 12.53 6.16 -13.06
N PRO A 53 12.14 7.02 -12.10
CA PRO A 53 12.38 6.78 -10.68
C PRO A 53 11.70 5.51 -10.17
N ARG A 54 12.37 4.79 -9.25
CA ARG A 54 11.84 3.56 -8.64
C ARG A 54 10.53 3.78 -7.87
N GLU A 55 10.29 5.00 -7.40
CA GLU A 55 9.02 5.38 -6.80
C GLU A 55 7.84 5.28 -7.78
N CYS A 56 8.09 5.54 -9.06
CA CYS A 56 7.06 5.54 -10.12
C CYS A 56 6.88 4.16 -10.77
N ARG A 57 7.86 3.25 -10.64
CA ARG A 57 7.85 1.94 -11.31
C ARG A 57 8.03 0.77 -10.37
N THR A 58 7.60 -0.41 -10.80
CA THR A 58 7.79 -1.67 -10.10
C THR A 58 8.19 -2.76 -11.08
N GLN A 59 8.99 -3.71 -10.60
CA GLN A 59 9.32 -4.90 -11.36
C GLN A 59 8.25 -5.96 -11.12
N ARG A 60 7.77 -6.60 -12.19
CA ARG A 60 6.84 -7.74 -12.19
C ARG A 60 7.23 -8.64 -13.36
N ASP A 61 7.30 -9.95 -13.15
CA ASP A 61 7.55 -10.93 -14.22
C ASP A 61 8.74 -10.58 -15.13
N GLY A 62 9.84 -10.10 -14.52
CA GLY A 62 11.06 -9.66 -15.21
C GLY A 62 10.98 -8.29 -15.90
N GLY A 63 9.80 -7.69 -16.03
CA GLY A 63 9.58 -6.38 -16.68
C GLY A 63 9.39 -5.22 -15.70
N TRP A 64 9.64 -3.99 -16.18
CA TRP A 64 9.33 -2.77 -15.45
C TRP A 64 7.98 -2.20 -15.87
N PHE A 65 7.12 -1.97 -14.88
CA PHE A 65 5.78 -1.42 -15.08
C PHE A 65 5.60 -0.17 -14.22
N PHE A 66 4.77 0.78 -14.66
CA PHE A 66 4.38 1.88 -13.80
C PHE A 66 3.57 1.36 -12.61
N LYS A 67 3.81 1.94 -11.43
CA LYS A 67 2.89 1.76 -10.32
C LYS A 67 1.54 2.37 -10.67
N ARG A 68 0.48 1.81 -10.09
CA ARG A 68 -0.87 2.36 -10.23
C ARG A 68 -0.89 3.78 -9.68
N ARG A 69 -1.59 4.66 -10.40
CA ARG A 69 -1.71 6.09 -10.10
C ARG A 69 -3.14 6.34 -9.63
N TYR A 70 -3.27 7.05 -8.51
CA TYR A 70 -4.56 7.51 -8.00
C TYR A 70 -4.58 9.03 -7.91
N ARG A 71 -5.78 9.61 -8.04
CA ARG A 71 -6.00 11.07 -7.99
C ARG A 71 -6.38 11.54 -6.59
N SER A 72 -6.90 10.65 -5.76
CA SER A 72 -7.21 10.87 -4.35
C SER A 72 -7.23 9.55 -3.58
N GLU A 73 -7.25 9.62 -2.25
CA GLU A 73 -7.33 8.45 -1.37
C GLU A 73 -8.61 7.65 -1.59
N GLY A 74 -9.73 8.35 -1.86
CA GLY A 74 -11.03 7.70 -2.09
C GLY A 74 -11.11 6.85 -3.37
N GLU A 75 -10.13 6.95 -4.27
CA GLU A 75 -10.03 6.08 -5.45
C GLU A 75 -9.25 4.80 -5.19
N ILE A 76 -8.56 4.70 -4.05
CA ILE A 76 -7.86 3.49 -3.66
C ILE A 76 -8.93 2.47 -3.25
N PRO A 77 -8.93 1.24 -3.81
CA PRO A 77 -9.87 0.20 -3.44
C PRO A 77 -9.87 -0.08 -1.93
N ASP A 78 -11.05 -0.27 -1.34
CA ASP A 78 -11.21 -0.47 0.12
C ASP A 78 -10.36 -1.62 0.64
N LYS A 79 -10.31 -2.75 -0.07
CA LYS A 79 -9.44 -3.89 0.28
C LYS A 79 -7.97 -3.51 0.47
N ILE A 80 -7.47 -2.52 -0.27
CA ILE A 80 -6.09 -2.02 -0.12
C ILE A 80 -6.05 -1.04 1.05
N ARG A 81 -7.00 -0.10 1.15
CA ARG A 81 -7.02 0.89 2.24
C ARG A 81 -7.13 0.27 3.63
N ASP A 82 -7.87 -0.83 3.74
CA ASP A 82 -8.10 -1.54 5.00
C ASP A 82 -6.91 -2.46 5.37
N ASP A 83 -5.93 -2.63 4.47
CA ASP A 83 -4.72 -3.40 4.76
C ASP A 83 -3.73 -2.54 5.57
N PRO A 84 -3.49 -2.86 6.86
CA PRO A 84 -2.63 -2.07 7.75
C PRO A 84 -1.15 -2.12 7.34
N SER A 85 -0.76 -3.01 6.43
CA SER A 85 0.58 -3.06 5.86
C SER A 85 0.74 -2.12 4.68
N THR A 86 -0.31 -1.44 4.24
CA THR A 86 -0.24 -0.50 3.12
C THR A 86 -0.16 0.93 3.61
N ASN A 87 0.57 1.74 2.86
CA ASN A 87 0.64 3.18 3.03
C ASN A 87 0.44 3.82 1.66
N TRP A 88 -0.18 4.99 1.60
CA TRP A 88 -0.25 5.79 0.38
C TRP A 88 0.48 7.12 0.55
N TYR A 89 1.09 7.58 -0.54
CA TYR A 89 1.90 8.79 -0.53
C TYR A 89 1.84 9.49 -1.89
N TRP A 90 2.00 10.81 -1.87
CA TRP A 90 2.20 11.59 -3.08
C TRP A 90 3.64 11.42 -3.56
N CYS A 91 3.83 10.96 -4.79
CA CYS A 91 5.18 10.83 -5.34
C CYS A 91 5.75 12.19 -5.72
N GLY A 92 6.94 12.51 -5.22
CA GLY A 92 7.61 13.78 -5.54
C GLY A 92 7.99 13.93 -7.02
N HIS A 93 8.10 12.83 -7.75
CA HIS A 93 8.54 12.84 -9.16
C HIS A 93 7.39 12.99 -10.15
N CYS A 94 6.30 12.25 -9.98
CA CYS A 94 5.17 12.26 -10.91
C CYS A 94 3.93 12.98 -10.36
N GLY A 95 3.93 13.35 -9.08
CA GLY A 95 2.84 14.05 -8.42
C GLY A 95 1.58 13.20 -8.18
N THR A 96 1.52 11.94 -8.60
CA THR A 96 0.34 11.09 -8.35
C THR A 96 0.42 10.37 -7.02
N LEU A 97 -0.72 9.95 -6.51
CA LEU A 97 -0.79 9.12 -5.32
C LEU A 97 -0.42 7.67 -5.67
N HIS A 98 0.52 7.10 -4.93
CA HIS A 98 0.97 5.72 -5.06
C HIS A 98 0.73 4.95 -3.77
N VAL A 99 0.57 3.63 -3.90
CA VAL A 99 0.50 2.70 -2.75
C VAL A 99 1.86 2.04 -2.58
N GLY A 100 2.43 2.19 -1.39
CA GLY A 100 3.55 1.42 -0.85
C GLY A 100 3.05 0.31 0.07
N HIS A 101 3.85 -0.73 0.23
CA HIS A 101 3.61 -1.76 1.25
C HIS A 101 4.78 -1.74 2.22
N THR A 102 4.48 -1.66 3.51
CA THR A 102 5.41 -1.93 4.59
C THR A 102 5.64 -3.43 4.60
N ARG A 103 6.68 -3.88 3.90
CA ARG A 103 7.12 -5.27 3.97
C ARG A 103 7.87 -5.47 5.28
N VAL A 104 7.16 -5.44 6.40
CA VAL A 104 7.70 -6.01 7.64
C VAL A 104 7.71 -7.52 7.40
N GLY A 105 8.91 -8.10 7.24
CA GLY A 105 9.04 -9.53 7.03
C GLY A 105 8.41 -10.28 8.21
N THR A 106 7.92 -11.50 7.99
CA THR A 106 7.36 -12.33 9.09
C THR A 106 8.32 -12.40 10.27
N ALA A 107 9.63 -12.53 9.98
CA ALA A 107 10.69 -12.50 10.99
C ALA A 107 10.78 -11.19 11.79
N GLU A 108 10.51 -10.03 11.18
CA GLU A 108 10.50 -8.74 11.88
C GLU A 108 9.22 -8.55 12.70
N LYS A 109 8.09 -9.12 12.24
CA LYS A 109 6.85 -9.17 13.06
C LYS A 109 7.05 -10.00 14.32
N PHE A 110 7.80 -11.10 14.25
CA PHE A 110 8.14 -11.91 15.41
C PHE A 110 9.14 -11.23 16.38
N ARG A 111 9.94 -10.26 15.90
CA ARG A 111 10.83 -9.45 16.77
C ARG A 111 10.10 -8.37 17.57
N MET A 112 8.80 -8.13 17.29
CA MET A 112 7.99 -7.17 18.04
C MET A 112 7.38 -7.77 19.31
N PHE A 113 7.49 -9.08 19.51
CA PHE A 113 7.10 -9.71 20.78
C PHE A 113 8.23 -9.50 21.79
N GLU A 114 7.93 -8.81 22.89
CA GLU A 114 8.89 -8.58 23.98
C GLU A 114 9.16 -9.88 24.75
N ASP A 115 8.15 -10.75 24.87
CA ASP A 115 8.29 -12.11 25.40
C ASP A 115 7.53 -13.12 24.51
N LEU A 116 8.28 -13.86 23.70
CA LEU A 116 7.75 -14.94 22.87
C LEU A 116 7.12 -16.09 23.68
N GLY A 117 7.43 -16.24 24.97
CA GLY A 117 6.78 -17.23 25.82
C GLY A 117 5.35 -16.85 26.19
N GLU A 118 5.11 -15.56 26.45
CA GLU A 118 3.79 -15.05 26.84
C GLU A 118 2.90 -14.72 25.63
N ASP A 119 3.47 -14.16 24.56
CA ASP A 119 2.69 -13.65 23.42
C ASP A 119 2.38 -14.72 22.34
N LEU A 120 3.19 -15.78 22.27
CA LEU A 120 3.05 -16.81 21.25
C LEU A 120 1.75 -17.62 21.38
N PRO A 121 1.29 -18.05 22.57
CA PRO A 121 0.02 -18.76 22.72
C PRO A 121 -1.17 -17.97 22.16
N ASP A 122 -1.27 -16.69 22.52
CA ASP A 122 -2.32 -15.78 22.06
C ASP A 122 -2.28 -15.55 20.55
N LEU A 123 -1.07 -15.41 20.00
CA LEU A 123 -0.88 -15.29 18.56
C LEU A 123 -1.34 -16.56 17.82
N LEU A 124 -0.97 -17.74 18.31
CA LEU A 124 -1.33 -19.02 17.70
C LEU A 124 -2.85 -19.21 17.69
N VAL A 125 -3.53 -18.89 18.79
CA VAL A 125 -5.00 -18.92 18.87
C VAL A 125 -5.63 -17.94 17.87
N LYS A 126 -5.11 -16.70 17.79
CA LYS A 126 -5.58 -15.70 16.82
C LYS A 126 -5.37 -16.13 15.37
N LEU A 127 -4.20 -16.69 15.06
CA LEU A 127 -3.86 -17.16 13.71
C LEU A 127 -4.67 -18.39 13.29
N ARG A 128 -4.98 -19.30 14.23
CA ARG A 128 -5.85 -20.45 13.97
C ARG A 128 -7.27 -20.01 13.62
N GLY A 129 -7.77 -18.93 14.25
CA GLY A 129 -9.09 -18.39 13.98
C GLY A 129 -10.20 -19.44 14.16
N LYS A 130 -10.94 -19.76 13.10
CA LYS A 130 -12.02 -20.76 13.12
C LYS A 130 -11.57 -22.20 12.81
N ALA A 131 -10.29 -22.40 12.44
CA ALA A 131 -9.79 -23.73 12.13
C ALA A 131 -9.70 -24.61 13.38
N THR A 132 -9.94 -25.91 13.22
CA THR A 132 -9.76 -26.87 14.31
C THR A 132 -8.29 -27.17 14.53
N LEU A 133 -7.92 -27.53 15.77
CA LEU A 133 -6.55 -27.96 16.10
C LEU A 133 -6.06 -29.08 15.17
N LYS A 134 -6.94 -30.00 14.76
CA LYS A 134 -6.60 -31.11 13.86
C LYS A 134 -6.21 -30.62 12.47
N GLN A 135 -6.97 -29.69 11.90
CA GLN A 135 -6.71 -29.13 10.56
C GLN A 135 -5.39 -28.36 10.52
N VAL A 136 -5.12 -27.53 11.54
CA VAL A 136 -3.87 -26.77 11.60
C VAL A 136 -2.68 -27.70 11.87
N ALA A 137 -2.82 -28.67 12.77
CA ALA A 137 -1.75 -29.61 13.09
C ALA A 137 -1.37 -30.51 11.91
N GLU A 138 -2.35 -30.91 11.09
CA GLU A 138 -2.12 -31.66 9.85
C GLU A 138 -1.29 -30.86 8.85
N VAL A 139 -1.65 -29.59 8.61
CA VAL A 139 -0.89 -28.69 7.71
C VAL A 139 0.51 -28.40 8.26
N ALA A 140 0.64 -28.25 9.58
CA ALA A 140 1.89 -27.94 10.24
C ALA A 140 2.78 -29.19 10.47
N GLY A 141 2.30 -30.40 10.17
CA GLY A 141 3.06 -31.64 10.37
C GLY A 141 3.37 -31.98 11.83
N ILE A 142 2.54 -31.49 12.77
CA ILE A 142 2.70 -31.74 14.22
C ILE A 142 1.49 -32.49 14.78
N ARG A 143 1.65 -33.07 15.98
CA ARG A 143 0.53 -33.70 16.68
C ARG A 143 -0.45 -32.62 17.17
N PRO A 144 -1.78 -32.81 17.07
CA PRO A 144 -2.76 -31.84 17.56
C PRO A 144 -2.59 -31.47 19.04
N ILE A 145 -2.14 -32.43 19.87
CA ILE A 145 -1.85 -32.16 21.29
C ILE A 145 -0.67 -31.20 21.47
N ARG A 146 0.33 -31.26 20.58
CA ARG A 146 1.49 -30.37 20.62
C ARG A 146 1.11 -28.95 20.25
N LEU A 147 0.19 -28.78 19.30
CA LEU A 147 -0.37 -27.46 18.98
C LEU A 147 -1.19 -26.92 20.15
N LYS A 148 -1.97 -27.78 20.82
CA LYS A 148 -2.74 -27.38 22.01
C LYS A 148 -1.84 -26.89 23.14
N GLU A 149 -0.75 -27.61 23.44
CA GLU A 149 0.25 -27.19 24.44
C GLU A 149 0.82 -25.81 24.13
N LEU A 150 1.20 -25.56 22.86
CA LEU A 150 1.72 -24.27 22.41
C LEU A 150 0.68 -23.14 22.47
N GLU A 151 -0.60 -23.43 22.26
CA GLU A 151 -1.70 -22.46 22.38
C GLU A 151 -2.08 -22.13 23.84
N THR A 152 -1.64 -22.94 24.82
CA THR A 152 -2.01 -22.75 26.23
C THR A 152 -0.86 -22.27 27.14
N GLY A 153 0.37 -22.24 26.64
CA GLY A 153 1.58 -21.96 27.44
C GLY A 153 2.08 -23.20 28.15
#